data_AF-A0A441TCM0-F1
#
_entry.id   AF-A0A441TCM0-F1
#
_cell.length_a   1.000
_cell.length_b   1.000
_cell.length_c   1.000
_cell.angle_alpha   90.00
_cell.angle_beta   90.00
_cell.angle_gamma   90.00
#
_symmetry.space_group_name_H-M   'P 1'
#
loop_
_entity.id
_entity.type
_entity.pdbx_description
1 polymer ?
#
loop_
_entity_poly.entity_id
_entity_poly.type
_entity_poly.pdbx_seq_one_letter_code
_entity_poly.pdbx_strand_id
1 'polypeptide(L)' 'MLFATALARRGGELGLQYFRRLETLTIESKGHQDLVSEADRNVETFIRRELAAQYPE' A
#
# COMPACT_ATOMS: atom_id res chain seq x y z
N MET A 1 -18.92 5.57 10.21
CA MET A 1 -17.61 4.92 10.46
C MET A 1 -17.29 3.82 9.43
N LEU A 2 -17.53 4.01 8.11
CA LEU A 2 -17.38 2.94 7.11
C LEU A 2 -16.19 3.12 6.17
N PHE A 3 -15.78 4.37 5.90
CA PHE A 3 -14.78 4.65 4.89
C PHE A 3 -13.40 4.05 5.23
N ALA A 4 -12.87 4.30 6.43
CA ALA A 4 -11.56 3.79 6.83
C ALA A 4 -11.48 2.26 6.76
N THR A 5 -12.51 1.56 7.24
CA THR A 5 -12.58 0.08 7.17
C THR A 5 -12.68 -0.43 5.74
N ALA A 6 -13.50 0.21 4.90
CA ALA A 6 -13.62 -0.15 3.49
C ALA A 6 -12.31 0.11 2.71
N LEU A 7 -11.62 1.21 3.03
CA LEU A 7 -10.32 1.55 2.47
C LEU A 7 -9.26 0.53 2.90
N ALA A 8 -9.21 0.19 4.19
CA ALA A 8 -8.29 -0.82 4.71
C ALA A 8 -8.50 -2.19 4.06
N ARG A 9 -9.76 -2.62 3.84
CA ARG A 9 -10.05 -3.87 3.13
C ARG A 9 -9.51 -3.85 1.69
N ARG A 10 -9.78 -2.79 0.93
CA ARG A 10 -9.28 -2.63 -0.45
C ARG A 10 -7.74 -2.57 -0.51
N GLY A 11 -7.12 -1.86 0.44
CA GLY A 11 -5.65 -1.83 0.55
C GLY A 11 -5.07 -3.21 0.89
N GLY A 12 -5.73 -3.96 1.78
CA GLY A 12 -5.35 -5.34 2.12
C GLY A 12 -5.49 -6.31 0.95
N GLU A 13 -6.53 -6.16 0.13
CA GLU A 13 -6.68 -6.95 -1.11
C GLU A 13 -5.53 -6.69 -2.08
N LEU A 14 -5.12 -5.44 -2.27
CA LEU A 14 -3.96 -5.08 -3.07
C LEU A 14 -2.67 -5.67 -2.49
N GLY A 15 -2.46 -5.55 -1.18
CA GLY A 15 -1.33 -6.15 -0.48
C GLY A 15 -1.28 -7.68 -0.64
N LEU A 16 -2.43 -8.35 -0.55
CA LEU A 16 -2.53 -9.80 -0.75
C LEU A 16 -2.17 -10.21 -2.18
N GLN A 17 -2.51 -9.40 -3.18
CA GLN A 17 -2.09 -9.67 -4.56
C GLN A 17 -0.57 -9.61 -4.69
N TYR A 18 0.11 -8.64 -4.07
CA TYR A 18 1.57 -8.59 -4.03
C TYR A 18 2.16 -9.77 -3.27
N PHE A 19 1.59 -10.12 -2.11
CA PHE A 19 2.04 -11.25 -1.31
C PHE A 19 1.99 -12.57 -2.08
N ARG A 20 0.97 -12.78 -2.91
CA ARG A 20 0.87 -13.97 -3.78
C ARG A 20 1.96 -14.08 -4.85
N ARG A 21 2.68 -12.98 -5.12
CA ARG A 21 3.82 -12.92 -6.05
C ARG A 21 5.08 -12.43 -5.33
N LEU A 22 5.26 -12.84 -4.06
CA LEU A 22 6.32 -12.33 -3.19
C LEU A 22 7.72 -12.40 -3.81
N GLU A 23 7.99 -13.48 -4.53
CA GLU A 23 9.26 -13.73 -5.21
C GLU A 23 9.57 -12.76 -6.36
N THR A 24 8.57 -12.04 -6.87
CA THR A 24 8.72 -11.08 -7.97
C THR A 24 8.85 -9.65 -7.48
N LEU A 25 8.77 -9.39 -6.16
CA LEU A 25 8.75 -8.03 -5.64
C LEU A 25 10.12 -7.37 -5.74
N THR A 26 10.12 -6.16 -6.27
CA THR A 26 11.29 -5.29 -6.21
C THR A 26 11.44 -4.74 -4.79
N ILE A 27 12.61 -4.94 -4.19
CA ILE A 27 12.98 -4.40 -2.88
C ILE A 27 13.99 -3.28 -3.08
N GLU A 28 13.75 -2.13 -2.47
CA GLU A 28 14.65 -0.99 -2.46
C GLU A 28 15.16 -0.71 -1.04
N SER A 29 16.42 -0.31 -0.92
CA SER A 29 17.00 0.17 0.33
C SER A 29 16.92 1.70 0.38
N LYS A 30 16.21 2.24 1.37
CA LYS A 30 16.13 3.68 1.69
C LYS A 30 17.22 4.13 2.68
N GLY A 31 17.90 3.19 3.32
CA GLY A 31 18.98 3.43 4.27
C GLY A 31 19.60 2.11 4.72
N HIS A 32 20.60 2.16 5.61
CA HIS A 32 21.38 0.98 6.01
C HIS A 32 20.53 -0.20 6.51
N GLN A 33 19.32 0.07 7.01
CA GLN A 33 18.37 -0.95 7.48
C GLN A 33 16.90 -0.57 7.17
N ASP A 34 16.68 0.28 6.17
CA ASP A 34 15.33 0.68 5.76
C ASP A 34 15.04 0.04 4.40
N LEU A 35 14.31 -1.08 4.42
CA LEU A 35 13.92 -1.82 3.22
C LEU A 35 12.44 -1.57 2.95
N VAL A 36 12.13 -1.35 1.69
CA VAL A 36 10.76 -1.13 1.25
C VAL A 36 10.55 -1.81 -0.09
N SER A 37 9.48 -2.58 -0.19
CA SER A 37 9.11 -3.22 -1.45
C SER A 37 8.26 -2.28 -2.31
N GLU A 38 8.15 -2.58 -3.60
CA GLU A 38 7.14 -1.95 -4.46
C GLU A 38 5.71 -2.14 -3.92
N ALA A 39 5.45 -3.25 -3.21
CA ALA A 39 4.15 -3.52 -2.61
C ALA A 39 3.79 -2.48 -1.54
N ASP A 40 4.74 -2.17 -0.65
CA ASP A 40 4.58 -1.17 0.40
C ASP A 40 4.29 0.21 -0.20
N ARG A 41 5.10 0.62 -1.19
CA ARG A 41 4.92 1.91 -1.88
C ARG A 41 3.57 2.01 -2.58
N ASN A 42 3.16 0.94 -3.26
CA ASN A 42 1.94 0.94 -4.06
C ASN A 42 0.69 0.90 -3.18
N VAL A 43 0.71 0.18 -2.05
CA VAL A 43 -0.37 0.21 -1.06
C VAL A 43 -0.47 1.59 -0.39
N GLU A 44 0.64 2.20 0.01
CA GLU A 44 0.66 3.57 0.55
C GLU A 44 0.09 4.58 -0.47
N THR A 45 0.56 4.52 -1.72
CA THR A 45 0.10 5.40 -2.79
C THR A 45 -1.40 5.25 -3.03
N PHE A 46 -1.91 4.02 -3.05
CA PHE A 46 -3.34 3.74 -3.15
C PHE A 46 -4.12 4.38 -1.99
N ILE A 47 -3.71 4.13 -0.75
CA ILE A 47 -4.38 4.68 0.44
C ILE A 47 -4.37 6.20 0.42
N ARG A 48 -3.22 6.83 0.13
CA ARG A 48 -3.09 8.29 0.06
C ARG A 48 -4.00 8.89 -1.01
N ARG A 49 -4.08 8.25 -2.19
CA ARG A 49 -4.97 8.69 -3.27
C ARG A 49 -6.44 8.64 -2.84
N GLU A 50 -6.90 7.55 -2.24
CA GLU A 50 -8.29 7.42 -1.81
C GLU A 50 -8.62 8.39 -0.67
N LEU A 51 -7.67 8.64 0.24
CA LEU A 51 -7.82 9.66 1.29
C LEU A 51 -7.96 11.05 0.68
N ALA A 52 -7.07 11.44 -0.24
CA ALA A 52 -7.13 12.75 -0.89
C ALA A 52 -8.41 12.93 -1.72
N ALA A 53 -8.92 11.85 -2.34
CA ALA A 53 -10.19 11.89 -3.07
C ALA A 53 -11.40 12.04 -2.14
N GLN A 54 -11.36 11.40 -0.96
CA GLN A 54 -12.46 11.45 0.00
C GLN A 54 -12.43 12.70 0.89
N TYR A 55 -11.24 13.24 1.15
CA TYR A 55 -10.95 14.37 2.02
C TYR A 55 -9.94 15.32 1.32
N PRO A 56 -10.42 16.19 0.42
CA PRO A 56 -9.56 17.05 -0.42
C PRO A 56 -9.05 18.33 0.26
N GLU A 57 -9.34 18.52 1.54
CA GLU A 57 -9.10 19.73 2.34
C GLU A 57 -8.17 19.44 3.52
#